data_AF-A0A452US78-F1
#
_entry.id   AF-A0A452US78-F1
#
_cell.length_a   1.000
_cell.length_b   1.000
_cell.length_c   1.000
_cell.angle_alpha   90.00
_cell.angle_beta   90.00
_cell.angle_gamma   90.00
#
_symmetry.space_group_name_H-M   'P 1'
#
loop_
_entity.id
_entity.type
_entity.pdbx_description
1 polymer ?
#
loop_
_entity_poly.entity_id
_entity_poly.type
_entity_poly.pdbx_seq_one_letter_code
_entity_poly.pdbx_strand_id
1 'polypeptide(L)'
;MNHGERFVFIAEWYDPNASLFRRYELLFYPGDGSVEMHDVKNHRTFLKRTKYDDLHLEDLFIGNKVNIFSRQLVLIDYGDQYTARQLGSRKEKKEAMDFHIDHQSKPFLNELIQLITSGPTIAMEILRDDAICEWKRLLGPANSGMARTDAPGSLRALFGTDGIRNAAHGPDSFASAAREMELFFPSSGVCGPANTAKFTNCTCCIIKPHAISEGLLGKILMAIRDAGFEISAMQMFNMDRVNVEEFYEVYKGVVSEYNEMVTEMYSGPCVAMEIQQNNPTKTFREFCGPADPEIARHLRPGTLRAIFGKTKIQNAVHCTDLPEDGLLEVQYFFKILDN
;
A
#
# COMPACT_ATOMS: atom_id res chain seq x y z
N MET A 1 9.69 -23.54 -19.88
CA MET A 1 10.61 -22.42 -19.64
C MET A 1 11.41 -22.20 -20.90
N ASN A 2 11.49 -20.98 -21.40
CA ASN A 2 12.16 -20.67 -22.66
C ASN A 2 13.68 -20.69 -22.41
N HIS A 3 14.46 -21.50 -23.14
CA HIS A 3 15.91 -21.70 -22.87
C HIS A 3 16.79 -20.45 -23.07
N GLY A 4 16.20 -19.30 -23.47
CA GLY A 4 16.86 -18.01 -23.61
C GLY A 4 16.42 -16.93 -22.60
N GLU A 5 15.56 -17.26 -21.64
CA GLU A 5 15.14 -16.30 -20.61
C GLU A 5 16.31 -15.99 -19.67
N ARG A 6 16.57 -14.69 -19.45
CA ARG A 6 17.63 -14.19 -18.55
C ARG A 6 17.15 -12.94 -17.84
N PHE A 7 17.65 -12.73 -16.63
CA PHE A 7 17.42 -11.52 -15.86
C PHE A 7 18.75 -10.79 -15.66
N VAL A 8 18.74 -9.48 -15.85
CA VAL A 8 19.93 -8.64 -15.82
C VAL A 8 19.81 -7.59 -14.71
N PHE A 9 20.84 -7.50 -13.88
CA PHE A 9 20.93 -6.56 -12.77
C PHE A 9 22.22 -5.76 -12.85
N ILE A 10 22.17 -4.50 -12.45
CA ILE A 10 23.37 -3.75 -12.09
C ILE A 10 23.69 -4.08 -10.64
N ALA A 11 24.84 -4.68 -10.40
CA ALA A 11 25.33 -5.10 -9.09
C ALA A 11 26.56 -4.28 -8.71
N GLU A 12 26.63 -3.82 -7.47
CA GLU A 12 27.76 -3.10 -6.93
C GLU A 12 28.55 -3.98 -5.94
N TRP A 13 29.86 -3.96 -6.06
CA TRP A 13 30.78 -4.67 -5.18
C TRP A 13 31.89 -3.74 -4.72
N TYR A 14 32.17 -3.76 -3.43
CA TYR A 14 33.33 -3.05 -2.87
C TYR A 14 34.59 -3.92 -3.04
N ASP A 15 35.55 -3.43 -3.82
CA ASP A 15 36.86 -4.06 -4.01
C ASP A 15 37.81 -3.61 -2.90
N PRO A 16 38.11 -4.44 -1.88
CA PRO A 16 38.95 -4.03 -0.76
C PRO A 16 40.39 -3.75 -1.16
N ASN A 17 40.88 -4.36 -2.26
CA ASN A 17 42.26 -4.16 -2.71
C ASN A 17 42.42 -2.82 -3.43
N ALA A 18 41.41 -2.41 -4.19
CA ALA A 18 41.41 -1.15 -4.92
C ALA A 18 40.73 0.00 -4.14
N SER A 19 40.13 -0.29 -2.98
CA SER A 19 39.38 0.65 -2.14
C SER A 19 38.33 1.44 -2.91
N LEU A 20 37.61 0.79 -3.82
CA LEU A 20 36.60 1.42 -4.68
C LEU A 20 35.41 0.49 -4.95
N PHE A 21 34.26 1.10 -5.27
CA PHE A 21 33.09 0.37 -5.73
C PHE A 21 33.19 0.09 -7.24
N ARG A 22 32.98 -1.18 -7.60
CA ARG A 22 32.86 -1.64 -8.99
C ARG A 22 31.42 -2.00 -9.28
N ARG A 23 30.98 -1.69 -10.50
CA ARG A 23 29.65 -2.06 -10.98
C ARG A 23 29.74 -3.11 -12.06
N TYR A 24 28.88 -4.11 -11.94
CA TYR A 24 28.79 -5.23 -12.84
C TYR A 24 27.36 -5.39 -13.37
N GLU A 25 27.22 -5.77 -14.62
CA GLU A 25 25.98 -6.38 -15.09
C GLU A 25 26.01 -7.84 -14.69
N LEU A 26 25.15 -8.24 -13.76
CA LEU A 26 24.92 -9.62 -13.36
C LEU A 26 23.75 -10.17 -14.18
N LEU A 27 24.01 -11.24 -14.94
CA LEU A 27 23.01 -11.98 -15.70
C LEU A 27 22.74 -13.29 -14.99
N PHE A 28 21.47 -13.61 -14.76
CA PHE A 28 21.02 -14.90 -14.22
C PHE A 28 20.13 -15.62 -15.21
N TYR A 29 20.36 -16.93 -15.37
CA TYR A 29 19.66 -17.79 -16.31
C TYR A 29 18.82 -18.81 -15.52
N PRO A 30 17.51 -18.55 -15.30
CA PRO A 30 16.65 -19.43 -14.49
C PRO A 30 16.50 -20.84 -15.05
N GLY A 31 16.69 -21.02 -16.36
CA GLY A 31 16.55 -22.33 -17.01
C GLY A 31 17.62 -23.35 -16.61
N ASP A 32 18.80 -22.90 -16.21
CA ASP A 32 19.92 -23.79 -15.82
C ASP A 32 20.65 -23.37 -14.53
N GLY A 33 20.21 -22.29 -13.88
CA GLY A 33 20.80 -21.77 -12.65
C GLY A 33 22.21 -21.20 -12.86
N SER A 34 22.56 -20.79 -14.08
CA SER A 34 23.86 -20.18 -14.34
C SER A 34 23.87 -18.66 -14.17
N VAL A 35 25.05 -18.12 -13.87
CA VAL A 35 25.31 -16.69 -13.73
C VAL A 35 26.44 -16.24 -14.63
N GLU A 36 26.38 -15.00 -15.10
CA GLU A 36 27.42 -14.34 -15.89
C GLU A 36 27.58 -12.89 -15.40
N MET A 37 28.80 -12.33 -15.42
CA MET A 37 29.03 -10.95 -15.02
C MET A 37 29.92 -10.19 -16.01
N HIS A 38 29.53 -8.95 -16.31
CA HIS A 38 30.30 -8.02 -17.15
C HIS A 38 30.61 -6.75 -16.38
N ASP A 39 31.82 -6.21 -16.53
CA ASP A 39 32.18 -4.90 -15.99
C ASP A 39 31.45 -3.80 -16.75
N VAL A 40 30.65 -2.98 -16.05
CA VAL A 40 29.80 -1.94 -16.68
C VAL A 40 30.63 -0.89 -17.40
N LYS A 41 31.81 -0.54 -16.87
CA LYS A 41 32.63 0.56 -17.38
C LYS A 41 33.36 0.20 -18.67
N ASN A 42 33.83 -1.05 -18.77
CA ASN A 42 34.68 -1.50 -19.86
C ASN A 42 34.00 -2.53 -20.77
N HIS A 43 32.79 -2.97 -20.44
CA HIS A 43 32.04 -4.05 -21.12
C HIS A 43 32.87 -5.33 -21.29
N ARG A 44 33.77 -5.62 -20.34
CA ARG A 44 34.60 -6.82 -20.35
C ARG A 44 33.95 -7.87 -19.47
N THR A 45 33.93 -9.11 -19.95
CA THR A 45 33.49 -10.26 -19.15
C THR A 45 34.37 -10.38 -17.91
N PHE A 46 33.73 -10.30 -16.75
CA PHE A 46 34.35 -10.50 -15.44
C PHE A 46 34.20 -11.96 -14.99
N LEU A 47 33.00 -12.52 -15.18
CA LEU A 47 32.68 -13.92 -14.92
C LEU A 47 31.98 -14.49 -16.15
N LYS A 48 32.57 -15.50 -16.79
CA LYS A 48 31.91 -16.23 -17.88
C LYS A 48 30.72 -17.01 -17.33
N ARG A 49 29.70 -17.25 -18.16
CA ARG A 49 28.52 -18.04 -17.80
C ARG A 49 28.92 -19.35 -17.13
N THR A 50 28.63 -19.45 -15.84
CA THR A 50 29.04 -20.56 -14.98
C THR A 50 27.84 -20.97 -14.14
N LYS A 51 27.61 -22.28 -14.00
CA LYS A 51 26.56 -22.80 -13.15
C LYS A 51 26.82 -22.41 -11.69
N TYR A 52 25.79 -21.93 -10.99
CA TYR A 52 25.91 -21.47 -9.62
C TYR A 52 24.63 -21.79 -8.85
N ASP A 53 24.64 -22.93 -8.17
CA ASP A 53 23.44 -23.51 -7.55
C ASP A 53 22.96 -22.75 -6.30
N ASP A 54 23.83 -21.93 -5.69
CA ASP A 54 23.54 -21.17 -4.45
C ASP A 54 22.82 -19.83 -4.68
N LEU A 55 22.41 -19.52 -5.91
CA LEU A 55 21.65 -18.32 -6.23
C LEU A 55 20.31 -18.73 -6.83
N HIS A 56 19.23 -18.32 -6.18
CA HIS A 56 17.89 -18.63 -6.63
C HIS A 56 17.19 -17.40 -7.19
N LEU A 57 16.15 -17.65 -8.01
CA LEU A 57 15.40 -16.56 -8.61
C LEU A 57 14.85 -15.61 -7.54
N GLU A 58 14.44 -16.12 -6.38
CA GLU A 58 13.89 -15.33 -5.27
C GLU A 58 14.86 -14.30 -4.67
N ASP A 59 16.17 -14.51 -4.80
CA ASP A 59 17.22 -13.64 -4.27
C ASP A 59 17.48 -12.39 -5.13
N LEU A 60 17.04 -12.38 -6.39
CA LEU A 60 17.47 -11.37 -7.37
C LEU A 60 16.69 -10.03 -7.31
N PHE A 61 16.51 -9.39 -6.16
CA PHE A 61 15.81 -8.10 -6.06
C PHE A 61 16.73 -6.93 -5.78
N ILE A 62 16.34 -5.75 -6.25
CA ILE A 62 17.06 -4.51 -5.96
C ILE A 62 17.14 -4.33 -4.43
N GLY A 63 18.32 -3.99 -3.93
CA GLY A 63 18.65 -3.90 -2.52
C GLY A 63 19.20 -5.18 -1.91
N ASN A 64 18.93 -6.36 -2.48
CA ASN A 64 19.42 -7.61 -1.90
C ASN A 64 20.95 -7.73 -2.01
N LYS A 65 21.55 -8.42 -1.03
CA LYS A 65 22.96 -8.81 -1.04
C LYS A 65 23.07 -10.26 -1.44
N VAL A 66 23.64 -10.51 -2.62
CA VAL A 66 23.86 -11.86 -3.14
C VAL A 66 25.34 -12.21 -3.08
N ASN A 67 25.65 -13.45 -2.71
CA ASN A 67 27.02 -13.94 -2.70
C ASN A 67 27.29 -14.72 -3.98
N ILE A 68 28.28 -14.29 -4.76
CA ILE A 68 28.73 -14.99 -5.96
C ILE A 68 30.23 -15.22 -5.87
N PHE A 69 30.65 -16.49 -5.78
CA PHE A 69 32.06 -16.90 -5.67
C PHE A 69 32.85 -16.07 -4.63
N SER A 70 32.33 -16.02 -3.40
CA SER A 70 32.91 -15.27 -2.26
C SER A 70 32.92 -13.75 -2.40
N ARG A 71 32.13 -13.18 -3.31
CA ARG A 71 31.90 -11.72 -3.40
C ARG A 71 30.47 -11.41 -3.03
N GLN A 72 30.30 -10.54 -2.03
CA GLN A 72 29.00 -10.01 -1.66
C GLN A 72 28.67 -8.82 -2.56
N LEU A 73 27.76 -9.03 -3.49
CA LEU A 73 27.27 -8.04 -4.45
C LEU A 73 25.95 -7.47 -3.94
N VAL A 74 25.77 -6.16 -4.04
CA VAL A 74 24.48 -5.49 -3.80
C VAL A 74 23.81 -5.27 -5.15
N LEU A 75 22.60 -5.76 -5.35
CA LEU A 75 21.84 -5.47 -6.58
C LEU A 75 21.27 -4.06 -6.48
N ILE A 76 21.71 -3.12 -7.32
CA ILE A 76 21.37 -1.69 -7.18
C ILE A 76 20.40 -1.18 -8.25
N ASP A 77 20.33 -1.84 -9.41
CA ASP A 77 19.37 -1.50 -10.48
C ASP A 77 19.08 -2.70 -11.39
N TYR A 78 18.07 -2.58 -12.25
CA TYR A 78 17.83 -3.54 -13.34
C TYR A 78 18.72 -3.17 -14.54
N GLY A 79 19.31 -4.18 -15.18
CA GLY A 79 20.13 -3.99 -16.37
C GLY A 79 19.31 -3.82 -17.67
N ASP A 80 18.04 -4.22 -17.69
CA ASP A 80 17.15 -4.02 -18.83
C ASP A 80 15.66 -3.86 -18.44
N GLN A 81 14.88 -3.32 -19.38
CA GLN A 81 13.44 -3.09 -19.18
C GLN A 81 12.64 -4.39 -19.05
N TYR A 82 13.11 -5.49 -19.64
CA TYR A 82 12.43 -6.77 -19.55
C TYR A 82 12.48 -7.29 -18.10
N THR A 83 13.66 -7.29 -17.51
CA THR A 83 13.90 -7.67 -16.11
C THR A 83 13.12 -6.75 -15.17
N ALA A 84 13.15 -5.44 -15.41
CA ALA A 84 12.37 -4.48 -14.62
C ALA A 84 10.86 -4.75 -14.68
N ARG A 85 10.31 -5.15 -15.84
CA ARG A 85 8.88 -5.49 -15.97
C ARG A 85 8.53 -6.83 -15.34
N GLN A 86 9.39 -7.84 -15.48
CA GLN A 86 9.13 -9.18 -14.96
C GLN A 86 9.35 -9.28 -13.45
N LEU A 87 10.34 -8.56 -12.95
CA LEU A 87 10.78 -8.62 -11.56
C LEU A 87 10.50 -7.33 -10.79
N GLY A 88 9.80 -6.35 -11.37
CA GLY A 88 9.53 -5.03 -10.78
C GLY A 88 8.84 -5.04 -9.42
N SER A 89 8.07 -6.10 -9.09
CA SER A 89 7.52 -6.36 -7.74
C SER A 89 8.58 -6.48 -6.64
N ARG A 90 9.86 -6.46 -7.03
CA ARG A 90 11.01 -6.44 -6.13
C ARG A 90 11.32 -5.06 -5.54
N LYS A 91 10.75 -3.97 -6.07
CA LYS A 91 10.74 -2.66 -5.38
C LYS A 91 10.02 -2.79 -4.04
N GLU A 92 8.89 -3.48 -4.01
CA GLU A 92 8.11 -3.76 -2.78
C GLU A 92 8.94 -4.59 -1.79
N LYS A 93 9.75 -5.55 -2.28
CA LYS A 93 10.68 -6.30 -1.43
C LYS A 93 11.77 -5.42 -0.83
N LYS A 94 12.32 -4.48 -1.59
CA LYS A 94 13.29 -3.51 -1.07
C LYS A 94 12.66 -2.62 0.00
N GLU A 95 11.49 -2.05 -0.28
CA GLU A 95 10.74 -1.22 0.66
C GLU A 95 10.40 -1.99 1.94
N ALA A 96 10.00 -3.25 1.81
CA ALA A 96 9.78 -4.15 2.94
C ALA A 96 11.06 -4.42 3.75
N MET A 97 12.23 -4.50 3.09
CA MET A 97 13.51 -4.65 3.79
C MET A 97 13.95 -3.38 4.49
N ASP A 98 13.76 -2.23 3.85
CA ASP A 98 14.03 -0.92 4.43
C ASP A 98 13.14 -0.70 5.66
N PHE A 99 11.87 -1.11 5.58
CA PHE A 99 10.94 -1.12 6.72
C PHE A 99 11.40 -2.03 7.87
N HIS A 100 11.95 -3.22 7.55
CA HIS A 100 12.43 -4.19 8.55
C HIS A 100 13.95 -4.15 8.78
N ILE A 101 14.57 -2.98 8.62
CA ILE A 101 16.03 -2.81 8.73
C ILE A 101 16.60 -3.32 10.07
N ASP A 102 15.86 -3.16 11.17
CA ASP A 102 16.27 -3.62 12.50
C ASP A 102 16.31 -5.16 12.63
N HIS A 103 15.72 -5.87 11.66
CA HIS A 103 15.64 -7.33 11.60
C HIS A 103 16.59 -7.96 10.57
N GLN A 104 17.52 -7.19 9.96
CA GLN A 104 18.41 -7.68 8.88
C GLN A 104 19.20 -8.96 9.21
N SER A 105 19.51 -9.20 10.50
CA SER A 105 20.26 -10.37 10.96
C SER A 105 19.38 -11.51 11.48
N LYS A 106 18.06 -11.36 11.47
CA LYS A 106 17.13 -12.33 12.06
C LYS A 106 16.81 -13.45 11.06
N PRO A 107 16.81 -14.73 11.48
CA PRO A 107 16.57 -15.86 10.58
C PRO A 107 15.15 -15.88 9.98
N PHE A 108 14.19 -15.19 10.60
CA PHE A 108 12.80 -15.08 10.14
C PHE A 108 12.54 -13.89 9.20
N LEU A 109 13.55 -13.07 8.89
CA LEU A 109 13.36 -11.87 8.05
C LEU A 109 12.75 -12.22 6.69
N ASN A 110 13.24 -13.27 6.03
CA ASN A 110 12.75 -13.66 4.71
C ASN A 110 11.25 -14.01 4.72
N GLU A 111 10.78 -14.70 5.76
CA GLU A 111 9.35 -15.02 5.92
C GLU A 111 8.53 -13.74 6.19
N LEU A 112 9.08 -12.79 6.94
CA LEU A 112 8.43 -11.50 7.20
C LEU A 112 8.30 -10.65 5.93
N ILE A 113 9.35 -10.59 5.10
CA ILE A 113 9.32 -9.91 3.80
C ILE A 113 8.30 -10.57 2.87
N GLN A 114 8.30 -11.91 2.80
CA GLN A 114 7.29 -12.64 2.03
C GLN A 114 5.87 -12.33 2.50
N LEU A 115 5.64 -12.27 3.82
CA LEU A 115 4.34 -11.93 4.37
C LEU A 115 3.88 -10.53 3.97
N ILE A 116 4.69 -9.50 4.22
CA ILE A 116 4.26 -8.11 4.02
C ILE A 116 4.13 -7.72 2.53
N THR A 117 4.82 -8.45 1.66
CA THR A 117 4.69 -8.32 0.19
C THR A 117 3.64 -9.24 -0.42
N SER A 118 2.99 -10.11 0.36
CA SER A 118 2.02 -11.08 -0.18
C SER A 118 0.65 -10.49 -0.52
N GLY A 119 0.36 -9.27 -0.06
CA GLY A 119 -0.92 -8.62 -0.25
C GLY A 119 -0.92 -7.16 0.21
N PRO A 120 -2.06 -6.46 0.09
CA PRO A 120 -2.18 -5.07 0.48
C PRO A 120 -1.98 -4.91 2.00
N THR A 121 -1.26 -3.86 2.38
CA THR A 121 -1.03 -3.47 3.78
C THR A 121 -1.64 -2.10 4.03
N ILE A 122 -2.21 -1.90 5.22
CA ILE A 122 -2.69 -0.59 5.67
C ILE A 122 -1.65 0.00 6.62
N ALA A 123 -1.05 1.12 6.22
CA ALA A 123 -0.22 1.94 7.10
C ALA A 123 -1.09 3.05 7.73
N MET A 124 -0.90 3.33 9.03
CA MET A 124 -1.63 4.37 9.74
C MET A 124 -0.68 5.16 10.63
N GLU A 125 -0.71 6.48 10.53
CA GLU A 125 -0.15 7.36 11.54
C GLU A 125 -1.20 7.56 12.66
N ILE A 126 -0.84 7.22 13.90
CA ILE A 126 -1.75 7.28 15.05
C ILE A 126 -1.23 8.34 16.02
N LEU A 127 -2.01 9.41 16.20
CA LEU A 127 -1.68 10.48 17.13
C LEU A 127 -2.42 10.30 18.46
N ARG A 128 -1.65 10.29 19.55
CA ARG A 128 -2.14 10.28 20.94
C ARG A 128 -1.01 10.66 21.90
N ASP A 129 -1.34 11.13 23.09
CA ASP A 129 -0.40 11.15 24.21
C ASP A 129 0.14 9.74 24.46
N ASP A 130 1.47 9.62 24.49
CA ASP A 130 2.18 8.33 24.64
C ASP A 130 1.77 7.27 23.60
N ALA A 131 1.56 7.71 22.35
CA ALA A 131 1.02 6.89 21.26
C ALA A 131 1.70 5.53 21.10
N ILE A 132 3.04 5.46 21.18
CA ILE A 132 3.78 4.21 21.01
C ILE A 132 3.40 3.21 22.12
N CYS A 133 3.41 3.64 23.37
CA CYS A 133 3.08 2.79 24.50
C CYS A 133 1.61 2.36 24.48
N GLU A 134 0.69 3.28 24.20
CA GLU A 134 -0.73 2.97 24.10
C GLU A 134 -1.06 2.04 22.93
N TRP A 135 -0.41 2.23 21.77
CA TRP A 135 -0.54 1.32 20.62
C TRP A 135 0.00 -0.07 20.96
N LYS A 136 1.19 -0.17 21.57
CA LYS A 136 1.75 -1.46 22.00
C LYS A 136 0.87 -2.18 23.03
N ARG A 137 0.26 -1.44 23.95
CA ARG A 137 -0.71 -1.98 24.92
C ARG A 137 -1.94 -2.55 24.21
N LEU A 138 -2.45 -1.87 23.19
CA LEU A 138 -3.58 -2.33 22.39
C LEU A 138 -3.24 -3.55 21.52
N LEU A 139 -2.03 -3.58 20.95
CA LEU A 139 -1.52 -4.72 20.18
C LEU A 139 -1.37 -5.98 21.03
N GLY A 140 -0.80 -5.84 22.23
CA GLY A 140 -0.40 -6.97 23.08
C GLY A 140 0.90 -7.65 22.59
N PRO A 141 1.28 -8.78 23.23
CA PRO A 141 2.50 -9.52 22.91
C PRO A 141 2.68 -9.82 21.42
N ALA A 142 3.92 -9.74 20.91
CA ALA A 142 4.22 -9.96 19.49
C ALA A 142 3.84 -11.37 19.00
N ASN A 143 3.97 -12.38 19.87
CA ASN A 143 3.49 -13.73 19.58
C ASN A 143 1.99 -13.83 19.89
N SER A 144 1.18 -14.11 18.88
CA SER A 144 -0.28 -14.20 19.01
C SER A 144 -0.75 -15.28 20.00
N GLY A 145 0.02 -16.36 20.16
CA GLY A 145 -0.25 -17.42 21.16
C GLY A 145 -0.07 -16.92 22.59
N MET A 146 1.00 -16.15 22.84
CA MET A 146 1.18 -15.47 24.13
C MET A 146 0.12 -14.39 24.35
N ALA A 147 -0.22 -13.61 23.31
CA ALA A 147 -1.23 -12.58 23.41
C ALA A 147 -2.60 -13.15 23.85
N ARG A 148 -3.01 -14.31 23.34
CA ARG A 148 -4.24 -14.99 23.78
C ARG A 148 -4.26 -15.36 25.26
N THR A 149 -3.10 -15.56 25.88
CA THR A 149 -2.98 -15.91 27.31
C THR A 149 -2.85 -14.67 28.17
N ASP A 150 -1.93 -13.76 27.82
CA ASP A 150 -1.53 -12.63 28.66
C ASP A 150 -2.43 -11.41 28.47
N ALA A 151 -3.04 -11.25 27.29
CA ALA A 151 -3.86 -10.09 26.91
C ALA A 151 -4.97 -10.49 25.91
N PRO A 152 -5.97 -11.31 26.31
CA PRO A 152 -6.93 -11.94 25.40
C PRO A 152 -7.80 -10.95 24.59
N GLY A 153 -7.93 -9.70 25.04
CA GLY A 153 -8.63 -8.64 24.32
C GLY A 153 -7.75 -7.80 23.39
N SER A 154 -6.46 -8.13 23.23
CA SER A 154 -5.54 -7.38 22.38
C SER A 154 -5.75 -7.68 20.89
N LEU A 155 -5.34 -6.77 20.01
CA LEU A 155 -5.50 -6.96 18.56
C LEU A 155 -4.81 -8.24 18.06
N ARG A 156 -3.59 -8.52 18.57
CA ARG A 156 -2.84 -9.74 18.20
C ARG A 156 -3.48 -11.02 18.75
N ALA A 157 -4.18 -10.95 19.89
CA ALA A 157 -4.93 -12.08 20.42
C ALA A 157 -6.17 -12.40 19.57
N LEU A 158 -6.88 -11.35 19.14
CA LEU A 158 -8.15 -11.44 18.42
C LEU A 158 -7.98 -11.78 16.94
N PHE A 159 -6.97 -11.20 16.29
CA PHE A 159 -6.80 -11.27 14.82
C PHE A 159 -5.50 -11.95 14.39
N GLY A 160 -4.55 -12.16 15.31
CA GLY A 160 -3.25 -12.76 15.02
C GLY A 160 -3.29 -14.29 14.95
N THR A 161 -2.50 -14.85 14.03
CA THR A 161 -2.36 -16.30 13.83
C THR A 161 -1.18 -16.86 14.63
N ASP A 162 0.02 -16.33 14.38
CA ASP A 162 1.28 -16.84 14.94
C ASP A 162 2.26 -15.69 15.30
N GLY A 163 3.56 -15.98 15.41
CA GLY A 163 4.59 -14.99 15.76
C GLY A 163 5.01 -14.05 14.62
N ILE A 164 4.72 -14.43 13.37
CA ILE A 164 5.05 -13.66 12.16
C ILE A 164 3.76 -13.03 11.62
N ARG A 165 2.67 -13.81 11.52
CA ARG A 165 1.33 -13.37 11.14
C ARG A 165 0.58 -12.86 12.37
N ASN A 166 0.95 -11.68 12.86
CA ASN A 166 0.42 -11.10 14.09
C ASN A 166 -0.70 -10.05 13.85
N ALA A 167 -1.20 -9.91 12.63
CA ALA A 167 -2.24 -8.97 12.19
C ALA A 167 -1.90 -7.47 12.26
N ALA A 168 -1.05 -7.02 13.19
CA ALA A 168 -0.69 -5.61 13.31
C ALA A 168 0.72 -5.39 13.86
N HIS A 169 1.41 -4.43 13.23
CA HIS A 169 2.75 -3.97 13.57
C HIS A 169 2.69 -2.67 14.39
N GLY A 170 3.73 -2.42 15.17
CA GLY A 170 3.91 -1.15 15.87
C GLY A 170 5.38 -0.94 16.21
N PRO A 171 5.90 0.30 16.10
CA PRO A 171 7.29 0.60 16.35
C PRO A 171 7.65 0.37 17.82
N ASP A 172 8.89 -0.06 18.07
CA ASP A 172 9.40 -0.30 19.44
C ASP A 172 9.99 0.95 20.11
N SER A 173 10.25 2.01 19.34
CA SER A 173 10.88 3.24 19.81
C SER A 173 10.47 4.45 18.96
N PHE A 174 10.68 5.66 19.48
CA PHE A 174 10.52 6.89 18.69
C PHE A 174 11.40 6.90 17.44
N ALA A 175 12.63 6.39 17.54
CA ALA A 175 13.56 6.36 16.41
C ALA A 175 13.08 5.42 15.29
N SER A 176 12.51 4.25 15.65
CA SER A 176 11.92 3.34 14.65
C SER A 176 10.63 3.92 14.08
N ALA A 177 9.76 4.48 14.93
CA ALA A 177 8.54 5.16 14.50
C ALA A 177 8.84 6.25 13.46
N ALA A 178 9.80 7.13 13.72
CA ALA A 178 10.17 8.20 12.79
C ALA A 178 10.65 7.69 11.43
N ARG A 179 11.47 6.62 11.41
CA ARG A 179 11.95 6.00 10.16
C ARG A 179 10.81 5.33 9.39
N GLU A 180 9.99 4.56 10.09
CA GLU A 180 8.85 3.85 9.50
C GLU A 180 7.82 4.85 8.95
N MET A 181 7.54 5.94 9.67
CA MET A 181 6.67 7.01 9.20
C MET A 181 7.24 7.71 7.97
N GLU A 182 8.52 8.07 7.95
CA GLU A 182 9.12 8.72 6.77
C GLU A 182 9.14 7.79 5.54
N LEU A 183 9.13 6.47 5.72
CA LEU A 183 8.98 5.52 4.62
C LEU A 183 7.59 5.58 4.00
N PHE A 184 6.52 5.53 4.81
CA PHE A 184 5.14 5.48 4.32
C PHE A 184 4.54 6.86 4.00
N PHE A 185 4.90 7.87 4.79
CA PHE A 185 4.38 9.24 4.74
C PHE A 185 5.55 10.25 4.70
N PRO A 186 6.39 10.21 3.65
CA PRO A 186 7.57 11.06 3.52
C PRO A 186 7.25 12.56 3.57
N SER A 187 8.02 13.29 4.37
CA SER A 187 7.86 14.75 4.55
C SER A 187 8.43 15.56 3.38
N SER A 188 9.26 14.92 2.55
CA SER A 188 10.12 15.57 1.55
C SER A 188 9.48 15.74 0.16
N GLY A 189 8.18 15.45 0.02
CA GLY A 189 7.48 15.50 -1.26
C GLY A 189 7.89 14.39 -2.25
N VAL A 190 8.58 13.37 -1.76
CA VAL A 190 8.74 12.09 -2.46
C VAL A 190 7.48 11.25 -2.19
N CYS A 191 7.04 10.39 -3.12
CA CYS A 191 5.92 9.48 -2.84
C CYS A 191 6.38 8.30 -1.97
N GLY A 192 5.54 7.86 -1.03
CA GLY A 192 5.73 6.61 -0.29
C GLY A 192 5.56 5.37 -1.17
N PRO A 193 5.35 4.17 -0.58
CA PRO A 193 5.00 2.97 -1.32
C PRO A 193 3.77 3.23 -2.20
N ALA A 194 3.75 2.62 -3.38
CA ALA A 194 2.65 2.84 -4.33
C ALA A 194 1.31 2.40 -3.73
N ASN A 195 0.26 3.18 -3.98
CA ASN A 195 -1.10 2.76 -3.65
C ASN A 195 -1.51 1.52 -4.46
N THR A 196 -2.54 0.82 -3.97
CA THR A 196 -2.97 -0.48 -4.51
C THR A 196 -4.10 -0.37 -5.54
N ALA A 197 -4.39 0.83 -6.07
CA ALA A 197 -5.51 1.05 -6.97
C ALA A 197 -5.30 0.31 -8.31
N LYS A 198 -6.31 -0.44 -8.74
CA LYS A 198 -6.25 -1.28 -9.95
C LYS A 198 -6.79 -0.57 -11.19
N PHE A 199 -7.54 0.52 -11.04
CA PHE A 199 -8.09 1.35 -12.12
C PHE A 199 -8.89 0.57 -13.17
N THR A 200 -9.57 -0.49 -12.74
CA THR A 200 -10.29 -1.41 -13.64
C THR A 200 -11.58 -1.88 -13.00
N ASN A 201 -12.69 -1.76 -13.74
CA ASN A 201 -14.03 -2.14 -13.29
C ASN A 201 -14.28 -1.75 -11.82
N CYS A 202 -14.11 -0.45 -11.54
CA CYS A 202 -14.18 0.12 -10.20
C CYS A 202 -15.14 1.31 -10.12
N THR A 203 -15.46 1.69 -8.89
CA THR A 203 -16.17 2.93 -8.56
C THR A 203 -15.44 3.62 -7.41
N CYS A 204 -15.53 4.95 -7.35
CA CYS A 204 -15.00 5.72 -6.23
C CYS A 204 -16.04 5.77 -5.11
N CYS A 205 -15.57 5.62 -3.88
CA CYS A 205 -16.32 5.94 -2.68
C CYS A 205 -15.49 6.87 -1.81
N ILE A 206 -16.12 7.92 -1.26
CA ILE A 206 -15.45 8.81 -0.32
C ILE A 206 -16.25 8.86 0.97
N ILE A 207 -15.62 8.51 2.08
CA ILE A 207 -16.15 8.75 3.42
C ILE A 207 -15.84 10.21 3.77
N LYS A 208 -16.90 10.97 3.99
CA LYS A 208 -16.83 12.42 4.11
C LYS A 208 -16.31 12.91 5.47
N PRO A 209 -15.80 14.14 5.57
CA PRO A 209 -15.23 14.69 6.81
C PRO A 209 -16.11 14.59 8.05
N HIS A 210 -17.42 14.88 7.94
CA HIS A 210 -18.29 14.76 9.11
C HIS A 210 -18.33 13.32 9.66
N ALA A 211 -18.41 12.31 8.79
CA ALA A 211 -18.45 10.90 9.19
C ALA A 211 -17.14 10.46 9.87
N ILE A 212 -16.00 11.00 9.44
CA ILE A 212 -14.71 10.76 10.09
C ILE A 212 -14.66 11.43 11.46
N SER A 213 -15.06 12.71 11.56
CA SER A 213 -15.05 13.44 12.84
C SER A 213 -15.95 12.81 13.90
N GLU A 214 -16.97 12.07 13.48
CA GLU A 214 -17.91 11.33 14.33
C GLU A 214 -17.47 9.90 14.65
N GLY A 215 -16.29 9.47 14.20
CA GLY A 215 -15.77 8.14 14.45
C GLY A 215 -16.53 7.03 13.70
N LEU A 216 -17.18 7.34 12.58
CA LEU A 216 -17.96 6.37 11.79
C LEU A 216 -17.12 5.59 10.78
N LEU A 217 -15.87 6.01 10.51
CA LEU A 217 -14.96 5.41 9.51
C LEU A 217 -14.93 3.87 9.61
N GLY A 218 -14.57 3.33 10.77
CA GLY A 218 -14.47 1.87 10.96
C GLY A 218 -15.80 1.13 10.74
N LYS A 219 -16.93 1.72 11.12
CA LYS A 219 -18.26 1.12 10.93
C LYS A 219 -18.66 1.08 9.46
N ILE A 220 -18.33 2.14 8.71
CA ILE A 220 -18.61 2.22 7.27
C ILE A 220 -17.74 1.21 6.51
N LEU A 221 -16.44 1.11 6.83
CA LEU A 221 -15.54 0.12 6.23
C LEU A 221 -16.04 -1.31 6.46
N MET A 222 -16.46 -1.61 7.69
CA MET A 222 -17.03 -2.91 8.03
C MET A 222 -18.32 -3.18 7.24
N ALA A 223 -19.23 -2.21 7.15
CA ALA A 223 -20.47 -2.36 6.38
C ALA A 223 -20.21 -2.62 4.88
N ILE A 224 -19.24 -1.91 4.28
CA ILE A 224 -18.83 -2.15 2.88
C ILE A 224 -18.31 -3.57 2.71
N ARG A 225 -17.45 -4.03 3.64
CA ARG A 225 -16.87 -5.37 3.56
C ARG A 225 -17.91 -6.48 3.78
N ASP A 226 -18.78 -6.32 4.77
CA ASP A 226 -19.85 -7.29 5.09
C ASP A 226 -20.87 -7.43 3.97
N ALA A 227 -21.07 -6.37 3.19
CA ALA A 227 -21.90 -6.39 1.97
C ALA A 227 -21.21 -7.11 0.78
N GLY A 228 -19.97 -7.57 0.94
CA GLY A 228 -19.25 -8.37 -0.06
C GLY A 228 -18.51 -7.54 -1.11
N PHE A 229 -18.32 -6.24 -0.91
CA PHE A 229 -17.51 -5.42 -1.79
C PHE A 229 -16.00 -5.64 -1.52
N GLU A 230 -15.19 -5.54 -2.58
CA GLU A 230 -13.73 -5.52 -2.48
C GLU A 230 -13.25 -4.07 -2.46
N ILE A 231 -12.50 -3.70 -1.42
CA ILE A 231 -11.77 -2.43 -1.36
C ILE A 231 -10.37 -2.72 -1.89
N SER A 232 -10.08 -2.26 -3.10
CA SER A 232 -8.77 -2.48 -3.74
C SER A 232 -7.74 -1.43 -3.36
N ALA A 233 -8.17 -0.21 -3.02
CA ALA A 233 -7.31 0.85 -2.48
C ALA A 233 -8.09 1.77 -1.53
N MET A 234 -7.38 2.36 -0.57
CA MET A 234 -7.94 3.32 0.38
C MET A 234 -6.85 4.27 0.86
N GLN A 235 -7.16 5.57 0.91
CA GLN A 235 -6.24 6.59 1.43
C GLN A 235 -7.01 7.77 2.05
N MET A 236 -6.40 8.41 3.05
CA MET A 236 -6.93 9.61 3.69
C MET A 236 -6.36 10.86 3.02
N PHE A 237 -7.22 11.85 2.75
CA PHE A 237 -6.85 13.09 2.08
C PHE A 237 -7.39 14.29 2.87
N ASN A 238 -6.58 15.35 2.93
CA ASN A 238 -7.07 16.69 3.27
C ASN A 238 -7.15 17.48 1.97
N MET A 239 -8.36 17.62 1.43
CA MET A 239 -8.54 18.34 0.16
C MET A 239 -8.57 19.84 0.40
N ASP A 240 -7.86 20.60 -0.44
CA ASP A 240 -8.06 22.04 -0.52
C ASP A 240 -9.33 22.37 -1.31
N ARG A 241 -9.76 23.63 -1.21
CA ARG A 241 -10.99 24.07 -1.88
C ARG A 241 -10.91 23.95 -3.40
N VAL A 242 -9.75 24.17 -4.00
CA VAL A 242 -9.58 24.16 -5.47
C VAL A 242 -9.78 22.73 -5.99
N ASN A 243 -9.16 21.76 -5.34
CA ASN A 243 -9.28 20.34 -5.67
C ASN A 243 -10.72 19.84 -5.47
N VAL A 244 -11.42 20.31 -4.44
CA VAL A 244 -12.83 19.97 -4.25
C VAL A 244 -13.72 20.59 -5.32
N GLU A 245 -13.50 21.86 -5.69
CA GLU A 245 -14.27 22.52 -6.76
C GLU A 245 -14.04 21.86 -8.12
N GLU A 246 -12.82 21.41 -8.41
CA GLU A 246 -12.50 20.60 -9.60
C GLU A 246 -13.21 19.23 -9.54
N PHE A 247 -13.10 18.51 -8.43
CA PHE A 247 -13.75 17.21 -8.25
C PHE A 247 -15.27 17.28 -8.43
N TYR A 248 -15.90 18.33 -7.91
CA TYR A 248 -17.35 18.52 -8.01
C TYR A 248 -17.81 19.36 -9.22
N GLU A 249 -16.92 19.69 -10.16
CA GLU A 249 -17.23 20.61 -11.27
C GLU A 249 -18.51 20.22 -12.03
N VAL A 250 -18.73 18.92 -12.24
CA VAL A 250 -19.91 18.38 -12.94
C VAL A 250 -21.24 18.71 -12.26
N TYR A 251 -21.23 19.01 -10.96
CA TYR A 251 -22.42 19.38 -10.18
C TYR A 251 -22.66 20.90 -10.15
N LYS A 252 -21.69 21.70 -10.61
CA LYS A 252 -21.75 23.17 -10.55
C LYS A 252 -22.88 23.71 -11.41
N GLY A 253 -23.84 24.39 -10.77
CA GLY A 253 -25.03 24.92 -11.44
C GLY A 253 -26.11 23.87 -11.75
N VAL A 254 -25.86 22.59 -11.46
CA VAL A 254 -26.85 21.50 -11.59
C VAL A 254 -27.58 21.25 -10.27
N VAL A 255 -26.84 21.24 -9.16
CA VAL A 255 -27.40 21.04 -7.81
C VAL A 255 -27.37 22.35 -7.02
N SER A 256 -28.47 22.65 -6.32
CA SER A 256 -28.58 23.87 -5.50
C SER A 256 -27.58 23.89 -4.34
N GLU A 257 -27.23 22.71 -3.83
CA GLU A 257 -26.38 22.51 -2.67
C GLU A 257 -24.86 22.55 -2.97
N TYR A 258 -24.47 22.85 -4.21
CA TYR A 258 -23.08 22.73 -4.67
C TYR A 258 -22.08 23.40 -3.72
N ASN A 259 -22.35 24.65 -3.31
CA ASN A 259 -21.44 25.40 -2.45
C ASN A 259 -21.29 24.77 -1.06
N GLU A 260 -22.37 24.19 -0.52
CA GLU A 260 -22.38 23.54 0.78
C GLU A 260 -21.70 22.17 0.71
N MET A 261 -21.87 21.44 -0.40
CA MET A 261 -21.14 20.20 -0.68
C MET A 261 -19.63 20.45 -0.74
N VAL A 262 -19.20 21.49 -1.46
CA VAL A 262 -17.80 21.91 -1.51
C VAL A 262 -17.32 22.24 -0.10
N THR A 263 -18.08 23.07 0.64
CA THR A 263 -17.73 23.47 2.02
C THR A 263 -17.57 22.29 2.97
N GLU A 264 -18.44 21.28 2.88
CA GLU A 264 -18.33 20.08 3.70
C GLU A 264 -17.08 19.28 3.35
N MET A 265 -16.79 19.11 2.06
CA MET A 265 -15.74 18.22 1.59
C MET A 265 -14.33 18.74 1.90
N TYR A 266 -14.10 20.05 1.91
CA TYR A 266 -12.81 20.63 2.36
C TYR A 266 -12.77 20.97 3.87
N SER A 267 -13.83 20.64 4.64
CA SER A 267 -13.89 21.01 6.07
C SER A 267 -12.95 20.19 6.98
N GLY A 268 -12.40 19.09 6.48
CA GLY A 268 -11.54 18.19 7.24
C GLY A 268 -11.05 17.00 6.41
N PRO A 269 -10.45 15.98 7.06
CA PRO A 269 -9.96 14.79 6.36
C PRO A 269 -11.12 13.99 5.78
N CYS A 270 -10.94 13.45 4.58
CA CYS A 270 -11.82 12.47 3.94
C CYS A 270 -11.05 11.17 3.65
N VAL A 271 -11.75 10.06 3.45
CA VAL A 271 -11.12 8.79 3.04
C VAL A 271 -11.69 8.36 1.71
N ALA A 272 -10.87 8.38 0.66
CA ALA A 272 -11.24 7.90 -0.67
C ALA A 272 -10.87 6.43 -0.80
N MET A 273 -11.71 5.68 -1.51
CA MET A 273 -11.58 4.24 -1.72
C MET A 273 -11.89 3.88 -3.17
N GLU A 274 -11.12 2.95 -3.72
CA GLU A 274 -11.48 2.22 -4.91
C GLU A 274 -12.26 0.96 -4.52
N ILE A 275 -13.48 0.83 -5.03
CA ILE A 275 -14.34 -0.33 -4.80
C ILE A 275 -14.46 -1.14 -6.10
N GLN A 276 -14.19 -2.44 -6.02
CA GLN A 276 -14.37 -3.39 -7.12
C GLN A 276 -15.56 -4.33 -6.89
N GLN A 277 -16.34 -4.54 -7.95
CA GLN A 277 -17.47 -5.47 -7.98
C GLN A 277 -17.93 -5.70 -9.43
N ASN A 278 -18.79 -6.69 -9.67
CA ASN A 278 -19.57 -6.76 -10.91
C ASN A 278 -20.53 -5.56 -11.02
N ASN A 279 -20.39 -4.75 -12.09
CA ASN A 279 -21.14 -3.50 -12.28
C ASN A 279 -21.03 -2.56 -11.05
N PRO A 280 -19.80 -2.13 -10.70
CA PRO A 280 -19.49 -1.53 -9.41
C PRO A 280 -20.28 -0.24 -9.17
N THR A 281 -20.37 0.65 -10.15
CA THR A 281 -21.09 1.93 -10.00
C THR A 281 -22.56 1.71 -9.64
N LYS A 282 -23.27 0.84 -10.37
CA LYS A 282 -24.69 0.61 -10.12
C LYS A 282 -24.93 -0.06 -8.77
N THR A 283 -24.23 -1.17 -8.52
CA THR A 283 -24.41 -1.98 -7.30
C THR A 283 -24.03 -1.21 -6.05
N PHE A 284 -22.93 -0.47 -6.09
CA PHE A 284 -22.47 0.33 -4.98
C PHE A 284 -23.36 1.55 -4.73
N ARG A 285 -23.83 2.24 -5.78
CA ARG A 285 -24.78 3.35 -5.63
C ARG A 285 -26.10 2.90 -5.01
N GLU A 286 -26.59 1.72 -5.37
CA GLU A 286 -27.78 1.11 -4.74
C GLU A 286 -27.55 0.82 -3.25
N PHE A 287 -26.35 0.38 -2.88
CA PHE A 287 -25.92 0.14 -1.49
C PHE A 287 -25.74 1.44 -0.69
N CYS A 288 -25.24 2.51 -1.30
CA CYS A 288 -25.17 3.85 -0.68
C CYS A 288 -26.58 4.43 -0.46
N GLY A 289 -27.49 4.22 -1.41
CA GLY A 289 -28.86 4.70 -1.35
C GLY A 289 -29.04 6.17 -1.76
N PRO A 290 -30.26 6.72 -1.62
CA PRO A 290 -30.58 8.10 -1.98
C PRO A 290 -29.63 9.11 -1.34
N ALA A 291 -29.29 10.18 -2.07
CA ALA A 291 -28.35 11.21 -1.61
C ALA A 291 -28.81 11.92 -0.33
N ASP A 292 -30.12 12.06 -0.14
CA ASP A 292 -30.74 12.59 1.06
C ASP A 292 -30.96 11.46 2.10
N PRO A 293 -30.31 11.52 3.27
CA PRO A 293 -30.48 10.53 4.34
C PRO A 293 -31.92 10.37 4.82
N GLU A 294 -32.75 11.42 4.83
CA GLU A 294 -34.16 11.30 5.25
C GLU A 294 -34.94 10.46 4.26
N ILE A 295 -34.76 10.71 2.95
CA ILE A 295 -35.35 9.90 1.89
C ILE A 295 -34.82 8.46 1.96
N ALA A 296 -33.51 8.30 2.18
CA ALA A 296 -32.88 7.00 2.31
C ALA A 296 -33.47 6.19 3.46
N ARG A 297 -33.66 6.77 4.65
CA ARG A 297 -34.27 6.10 5.81
C ARG A 297 -35.71 5.64 5.53
N HIS A 298 -36.48 6.41 4.78
CA HIS A 298 -37.86 6.05 4.43
C HIS A 298 -37.94 4.96 3.35
N LEU A 299 -37.15 5.08 2.28
CA LEU A 299 -37.25 4.19 1.12
C LEU A 299 -36.39 2.93 1.24
N ARG A 300 -35.19 3.06 1.85
CA ARG A 300 -34.15 2.02 1.90
C ARG A 300 -33.33 2.12 3.20
N PRO A 301 -33.90 1.81 4.38
CA PRO A 301 -33.27 2.05 5.69
C PRO A 301 -31.95 1.31 5.93
N GLY A 302 -31.64 0.29 5.14
CA GLY A 302 -30.38 -0.47 5.24
C GLY A 302 -29.20 0.13 4.46
N THR A 303 -29.36 1.26 3.76
CA THR A 303 -28.28 1.84 2.95
C THR A 303 -27.30 2.66 3.79
N LEU A 304 -26.07 2.84 3.30
CA LEU A 304 -25.04 3.59 4.04
C LEU A 304 -25.51 5.01 4.41
N ARG A 305 -26.14 5.73 3.46
CA ARG A 305 -26.63 7.09 3.70
C ARG A 305 -27.79 7.13 4.69
N ALA A 306 -28.63 6.08 4.75
CA ALA A 306 -29.71 5.99 5.72
C ALA A 306 -29.17 5.79 7.15
N ILE A 307 -28.18 4.91 7.29
CA ILE A 307 -27.60 4.50 8.58
C ILE A 307 -26.68 5.58 9.15
N PHE A 308 -25.80 6.14 8.31
CA PHE A 308 -24.69 7.00 8.75
C PHE A 308 -24.86 8.48 8.38
N GLY A 309 -25.74 8.81 7.43
CA GLY A 309 -25.96 10.19 7.01
C GLY A 309 -26.79 10.97 8.04
N LYS A 310 -26.54 12.28 8.11
CA LYS A 310 -27.25 13.24 8.97
C LYS A 310 -28.20 14.13 8.18
N THR A 311 -27.68 14.85 7.20
CA THR A 311 -28.38 15.82 6.36
C THR A 311 -28.06 15.57 4.89
N LYS A 312 -28.73 16.29 3.97
CA LYS A 312 -28.45 16.18 2.53
C LYS A 312 -26.98 16.48 2.18
N ILE A 313 -26.32 17.38 2.92
CA ILE A 313 -24.90 17.71 2.74
C ILE A 313 -24.01 16.68 3.46
N GLN A 314 -24.32 16.44 4.73
CA GLN A 314 -23.62 15.50 5.60
C GLN A 314 -24.24 14.10 5.45
N ASN A 315 -24.10 13.51 4.27
CA ASN A 315 -24.75 12.25 3.90
C ASN A 315 -23.83 11.01 4.05
N ALA A 316 -22.84 11.07 4.93
CA ALA A 316 -21.76 10.09 5.18
C ALA A 316 -20.82 9.78 4.01
N VAL A 317 -21.35 9.41 2.84
CA VAL A 317 -20.55 8.91 1.72
C VAL A 317 -20.90 9.56 0.38
N HIS A 318 -19.86 9.94 -0.36
CA HIS A 318 -19.90 10.12 -1.80
C HIS A 318 -19.73 8.76 -2.49
N CYS A 319 -20.42 8.58 -3.61
CA CYS A 319 -20.20 7.46 -4.52
C CYS A 319 -20.37 7.97 -5.95
N THR A 320 -19.61 7.41 -6.88
CA THR A 320 -19.73 7.73 -8.30
C THR A 320 -21.16 7.53 -8.81
N ASP A 321 -21.69 8.51 -9.54
CA ASP A 321 -23.05 8.48 -10.06
C ASP A 321 -23.15 7.86 -11.46
N LEU A 322 -22.16 8.08 -12.34
CA LEU A 322 -22.13 7.58 -13.72
C LEU A 322 -21.03 6.53 -13.95
N PRO A 323 -21.28 5.46 -14.72
CA PRO A 323 -20.27 4.41 -14.96
C PRO A 323 -18.96 4.92 -15.55
N GLU A 324 -19.03 5.91 -16.45
CA GLU A 324 -17.90 6.56 -17.11
C GLU A 324 -17.02 7.37 -16.14
N ASP A 325 -17.59 7.88 -15.05
CA ASP A 325 -16.89 8.73 -14.08
C ASP A 325 -16.11 7.92 -13.05
N GLY A 326 -16.45 6.65 -12.83
CA GLY A 326 -15.87 5.85 -11.75
C GLY A 326 -14.35 5.72 -11.88
N LEU A 327 -13.86 5.50 -13.10
CA LEU A 327 -12.43 5.45 -13.37
C LEU A 327 -11.76 6.83 -13.20
N LEU A 328 -12.43 7.90 -13.64
CA LEU A 328 -11.89 9.26 -13.57
C LEU A 328 -11.76 9.73 -12.13
N GLU A 329 -12.79 9.52 -11.30
CA GLU A 329 -12.76 9.86 -9.88
C GLU A 329 -11.66 9.07 -9.14
N VAL A 330 -11.51 7.78 -9.42
CA VAL A 330 -10.44 6.96 -8.81
C VAL A 330 -9.05 7.45 -9.26
N GLN A 331 -8.87 7.79 -10.54
CA GLN A 331 -7.61 8.35 -11.04
C GLN A 331 -7.31 9.72 -10.42
N TYR A 332 -8.33 10.54 -10.18
CA TYR A 332 -8.16 11.83 -9.51
C TYR A 332 -7.49 11.66 -8.14
N PHE A 333 -8.03 10.79 -7.28
CA PHE A 333 -7.45 10.56 -5.96
C PHE A 333 -6.10 9.82 -6.00
N PHE A 334 -6.02 8.70 -6.72
CA PHE A 334 -4.87 7.78 -6.62
C PHE A 334 -3.78 8.01 -7.68
N LYS A 335 -3.88 9.07 -8.49
CA LYS A 335 -2.82 9.48 -9.42
C LYS A 335 -2.59 10.99 -9.47
N ILE A 336 -3.63 11.81 -9.34
CA ILE A 336 -3.46 13.26 -9.46
C ILE A 336 -3.13 13.86 -8.09
N LEU A 337 -3.91 13.50 -7.07
CA LEU A 337 -3.70 14.01 -5.71
C LEU A 337 -2.64 13.27 -4.89
N ASP A 338 -2.35 12.02 -5.25
CA ASP A 338 -1.34 11.18 -4.56
C ASP A 338 0.11 11.45 -5.00
N ASN A 339 0.32 12.38 -5.94
CA ASN A 339 1.61 12.68 -6.55
C ASN A 339 2.30 13.91 -5.97
#